data_AF-A0A7Y2HLL4-F1
#
_entry.id   AF-A0A7Y2HLL4-F1
#
_cell.length_a   1.000
_cell.length_b   1.000
_cell.length_c   1.000
_cell.angle_alpha   90.00
_cell.angle_beta   90.00
_cell.angle_gamma   90.00
#
_symmetry.space_group_name_H-M   'P 1'
#
loop_
_entity.id
_entity.type
_entity.pdbx_description
1 polymer ?
#
loop_
_entity_poly.entity_id
_entity_poly.type
_entity_poly.pdbx_seq_one_letter_code
_entity_poly.pdbx_strand_id
1 'polypeptide(L)'
;ALPDRLGDRAVRAAYEERYPDGVRELDRSNFWLAHWAPGMDGHVFPEGTGIRVEPGTGLVVQMHYYSSTAPGEKDVDTRLDFMVAETVERPAFHLAQTRGDWLASKRSGTMVIPSGTKQTFEMADDLGNLVGYIAYLTQVPQDRIQALEIHSANLHMHAFGHSGEITLTHDTGRVETLLSVPRWDLGWQRDFTFTAPKLIDREALEGTRLGVRCTFENDTDDTVYGGYGSMEEMCFNFSYIAVQEAPATDPPTEGRK
;
A
#
# COMPACT_ATOMS: atom_id res chain seq x y z
N ALA A 1 6.63 3.39 -6.13
CA ALA A 1 7.52 2.58 -7.02
C ALA A 1 8.62 3.44 -7.64
N LEU A 2 9.89 3.19 -7.29
CA LEU A 2 11.02 3.74 -8.05
C LEU A 2 10.93 3.25 -9.50
N PRO A 3 11.25 4.08 -10.52
CA PRO A 3 11.30 3.62 -11.90
C PRO A 3 12.15 2.34 -12.03
N ASP A 4 11.63 1.29 -12.67
CA ASP A 4 12.27 -0.04 -12.76
C ASP A 4 13.74 0.02 -13.19
N ARG A 5 14.07 0.97 -14.07
CA ARG A 5 15.45 1.23 -14.54
C ARG A 5 16.43 1.55 -13.40
N LEU A 6 15.97 2.11 -12.27
CA LEU A 6 16.80 2.37 -11.09
C LEU A 6 17.12 1.08 -10.31
N GLY A 7 16.52 -0.06 -10.67
CA GLY A 7 16.98 -1.37 -10.23
C GLY A 7 18.31 -1.78 -10.85
N ASP A 8 18.69 -1.20 -12.01
CA ASP A 8 20.03 -1.36 -12.57
C ASP A 8 21.05 -0.51 -11.81
N ARG A 9 22.15 -1.15 -11.37
CA ARG A 9 23.16 -0.51 -10.53
C ARG A 9 23.85 0.67 -11.23
N ALA A 10 24.11 0.57 -12.55
CA ALA A 10 24.79 1.61 -13.29
C ALA A 10 23.88 2.82 -13.53
N VAL A 11 22.62 2.58 -13.89
CA VAL A 11 21.60 3.63 -14.03
C VAL A 11 21.38 4.35 -12.69
N ARG A 12 21.29 3.59 -11.59
CA ARG A 12 21.16 4.14 -10.25
C ARG A 12 22.35 5.03 -9.87
N ALA A 13 23.57 4.56 -10.09
CA ALA A 13 24.78 5.33 -9.79
C ALA A 13 24.84 6.66 -10.56
N ALA A 14 24.54 6.63 -11.87
CA ALA A 14 24.49 7.85 -12.68
C ALA A 14 23.38 8.82 -12.23
N TYR A 15 22.25 8.29 -11.75
CA TYR A 15 21.17 9.10 -11.20
C TYR A 15 21.59 9.77 -9.88
N GLU A 16 22.21 9.02 -8.96
CA GLU A 16 22.69 9.56 -7.68
C GLU A 16 23.87 10.54 -7.84
N GLU A 17 24.71 10.40 -8.88
CA GLU A 17 25.75 11.39 -9.22
C GLU A 17 25.13 12.75 -9.60
N ARG A 18 24.03 12.72 -10.37
CA ARG A 18 23.33 13.93 -10.78
C ARG A 18 22.44 14.50 -9.68
N TYR A 19 21.88 13.64 -8.85
CA TYR A 19 20.95 13.97 -7.77
C TYR A 19 21.43 13.28 -6.49
N PRO A 20 22.30 13.94 -5.70
CA PRO A 20 22.71 13.41 -4.40
C PRO A 20 21.48 13.06 -3.54
N ASP A 21 21.48 11.87 -2.95
CA ASP A 21 20.34 11.28 -2.22
C ASP A 21 19.04 11.08 -3.05
N GLY A 22 19.07 11.31 -4.36
CA GLY A 22 17.86 11.40 -5.18
C GLY A 22 17.01 10.14 -5.19
N VAL A 23 17.61 8.94 -5.06
CA VAL A 23 16.86 7.68 -4.97
C VAL A 23 16.11 7.60 -3.66
N ARG A 24 16.76 7.99 -2.55
CA ARG A 24 16.14 8.03 -1.23
C ARG A 24 15.01 9.06 -1.19
N GLU A 25 15.22 10.23 -1.77
CA GLU A 25 14.19 11.27 -1.83
C GLU A 25 13.02 10.86 -2.72
N LEU A 26 13.28 10.22 -3.87
CA LEU A 26 12.22 9.63 -4.70
C LEU A 26 11.45 8.54 -3.96
N ASP A 27 12.13 7.66 -3.24
CA ASP A 27 11.51 6.58 -2.48
C ASP A 27 10.59 7.13 -1.38
N ARG A 28 11.09 8.10 -0.60
CA ARG A 28 10.31 8.76 0.47
C ARG A 28 9.14 9.58 -0.04
N SER A 29 9.30 10.25 -1.18
CA SER A 29 8.28 11.13 -1.75
C SER A 29 7.24 10.38 -2.59
N ASN A 30 7.41 9.07 -2.76
CA ASN A 30 6.54 8.24 -3.60
C ASN A 30 5.54 7.50 -2.73
N PHE A 31 4.35 8.08 -2.62
CA PHE A 31 3.22 7.44 -1.98
C PHE A 31 2.16 7.06 -3.00
N TRP A 32 1.37 6.05 -2.64
CA TRP A 32 0.36 5.51 -3.52
C TRP A 32 -0.90 6.38 -3.47
N LEU A 33 -1.23 7.05 -4.58
CA LEU A 33 -2.42 7.91 -4.64
C LEU A 33 -3.69 7.12 -4.93
N ALA A 34 -3.62 6.17 -5.87
CA ALA A 34 -4.75 5.33 -6.26
C ALA A 34 -4.25 4.06 -6.95
N HIS A 35 -5.01 2.97 -6.86
CA HIS A 35 -4.86 1.79 -7.70
C HIS A 35 -6.20 1.47 -8.37
N TRP A 36 -6.14 0.74 -9.48
CA TRP A 36 -7.31 0.23 -10.15
C TRP A 36 -6.96 -1.07 -10.84
N ALA A 37 -7.86 -2.04 -10.76
CA ALA A 37 -7.80 -3.27 -11.51
C ALA A 37 -9.15 -3.50 -12.24
N PRO A 38 -9.16 -4.26 -13.35
CA PRO A 38 -10.40 -4.61 -14.04
C PRO A 38 -11.42 -5.22 -13.08
N GLY A 39 -12.63 -4.66 -13.06
CA GLY A 39 -13.71 -5.06 -12.15
C GLY A 39 -13.85 -4.18 -10.89
N MET A 40 -12.94 -3.23 -10.67
CA MET A 40 -13.11 -2.16 -9.69
C MET A 40 -13.92 -1.00 -10.27
N ASP A 41 -14.83 -0.45 -9.46
CA ASP A 41 -15.41 0.86 -9.68
C ASP A 41 -14.42 1.97 -9.28
N GLY A 42 -14.74 3.22 -9.66
CA GLY A 42 -14.02 4.39 -9.14
C GLY A 42 -14.18 4.49 -7.62
N HIS A 43 -13.10 4.90 -6.94
CA HIS A 43 -13.08 4.96 -5.48
C HIS A 43 -13.49 6.35 -4.98
N VAL A 44 -14.61 6.44 -4.27
CA VAL A 44 -14.96 7.62 -3.49
C VAL A 44 -14.45 7.39 -2.07
N PHE A 45 -13.53 8.24 -1.61
CA PHE A 45 -13.00 8.13 -0.26
C PHE A 45 -14.10 8.30 0.80
N PRO A 46 -13.97 7.66 1.98
CA PRO A 46 -14.85 7.87 3.12
C PRO A 46 -15.04 9.36 3.43
N GLU A 47 -16.25 9.73 3.87
CA GLU A 47 -16.62 11.12 4.12
C GLU A 47 -15.66 11.82 5.08
N GLY A 48 -15.29 13.06 4.73
CA GLY A 48 -14.37 13.88 5.52
C GLY A 48 -12.91 13.41 5.48
N THR A 49 -12.58 12.42 4.65
CA THR A 49 -11.20 11.92 4.47
C THR A 49 -10.66 12.23 3.08
N GLY A 50 -9.34 12.27 2.94
CA GLY A 50 -8.69 12.43 1.64
C GLY A 50 -7.18 12.37 1.71
N ILE A 51 -6.56 12.01 0.60
CA ILE A 51 -5.11 11.93 0.47
C ILE A 51 -4.57 13.31 0.07
N ARG A 52 -3.61 13.81 0.83
CA ARG A 52 -3.00 15.12 0.59
C ARG A 52 -2.17 15.09 -0.70
N VAL A 53 -2.39 16.07 -1.56
CA VAL A 53 -1.56 16.34 -2.74
C VAL A 53 -1.20 17.82 -2.73
N GLU A 54 0.10 18.12 -2.67
CA GLU A 54 0.57 19.51 -2.61
C GLU A 54 0.58 20.16 -4.01
N PRO A 55 0.40 21.48 -4.10
CA PRO A 55 0.66 22.20 -5.33
C PRO A 55 2.08 21.94 -5.85
N GLY A 56 2.19 21.52 -7.11
CA GLY A 56 3.47 21.19 -7.74
C GLY A 56 3.90 19.72 -7.63
N THR A 57 3.14 18.86 -6.95
CA THR A 57 3.37 17.41 -6.97
C THR A 57 3.24 16.85 -8.40
N GLY A 58 4.22 16.05 -8.81
CA GLY A 58 4.16 15.29 -10.05
C GLY A 58 3.37 14.00 -9.86
N LEU A 59 2.41 13.73 -10.74
CA LEU A 59 1.68 12.46 -10.77
C LEU A 59 2.35 11.51 -11.76
N VAL A 60 2.65 10.29 -11.30
CA VAL A 60 3.16 9.21 -12.13
C VAL A 60 2.09 8.14 -12.24
N VAL A 61 1.70 7.82 -13.47
CA VAL A 61 0.75 6.74 -13.76
C VAL A 61 1.52 5.57 -14.34
N GLN A 62 1.37 4.39 -13.74
CA GLN A 62 1.83 3.12 -14.30
C GLN A 62 0.61 2.39 -14.86
N MET A 63 0.63 2.09 -16.16
CA MET A 63 -0.48 1.42 -16.85
C MET A 63 -0.03 0.04 -17.32
N HIS A 64 -0.78 -1.00 -16.94
CA HIS A 64 -0.50 -2.38 -17.34
C HIS A 64 -1.44 -2.80 -18.48
N TYR A 65 -0.90 -2.86 -19.70
CA TYR A 65 -1.64 -3.33 -20.87
C TYR A 65 -1.38 -4.82 -21.15
N TYR A 66 -2.44 -5.63 -21.07
CA TYR A 66 -2.42 -6.97 -21.64
C TYR A 66 -2.84 -6.92 -23.12
N SER A 67 -1.86 -6.94 -24.02
CA SER A 67 -2.06 -6.62 -25.45
C SER A 67 -2.10 -7.84 -26.38
N SER A 68 -2.22 -9.06 -25.84
CA SER A 68 -2.16 -10.30 -26.66
C SER A 68 -3.26 -10.36 -27.74
N THR A 69 -4.41 -9.74 -27.49
CA THR A 69 -5.56 -9.69 -28.40
C THR A 69 -5.69 -8.40 -29.20
N ALA A 70 -4.86 -7.39 -28.93
CA ALA A 70 -4.87 -6.09 -29.59
C ALA A 70 -3.43 -5.55 -29.81
N PRO A 71 -2.55 -6.33 -30.48
CA PRO A 71 -1.15 -5.96 -30.60
C PRO A 71 -0.98 -4.70 -31.49
N GLY A 72 -0.31 -3.68 -30.94
CA GLY A 72 0.00 -2.44 -31.66
C GLY A 72 -1.16 -1.45 -31.76
N GLU A 73 -2.31 -1.77 -31.19
CA GLU A 73 -3.39 -0.79 -31.02
C GLU A 73 -2.97 0.31 -30.04
N LYS A 74 -3.46 1.53 -30.31
CA LYS A 74 -3.21 2.68 -29.44
C LYS A 74 -4.39 2.84 -28.49
N ASP A 75 -4.10 2.96 -27.20
CA ASP A 75 -5.06 3.54 -26.27
C ASP A 75 -5.15 5.05 -26.52
N VAL A 76 -6.38 5.52 -26.77
CA VAL A 76 -6.66 6.93 -27.11
C VAL A 76 -7.66 7.58 -26.15
N ASP A 77 -8.27 6.80 -25.26
CA ASP A 77 -9.44 7.22 -24.50
C ASP A 77 -9.43 6.85 -23.02
N THR A 78 -8.34 6.24 -22.51
CA THR A 78 -8.19 6.06 -21.06
C THR A 78 -8.10 7.42 -20.35
N ARG A 79 -8.90 7.57 -19.30
CA ARG A 79 -8.99 8.80 -18.48
C ARG A 79 -8.90 8.45 -17.01
N LEU A 80 -8.33 9.37 -16.24
CA LEU A 80 -8.35 9.35 -14.79
C LEU A 80 -8.98 10.65 -14.34
N ASP A 81 -10.11 10.54 -13.64
CA ASP A 81 -10.81 11.68 -13.05
C ASP A 81 -10.56 11.69 -11.54
N PHE A 82 -10.39 12.88 -10.97
CA PHE A 82 -10.13 13.08 -9.55
C PHE A 82 -11.19 13.97 -8.93
N MET A 83 -11.62 13.60 -7.73
CA MET A 83 -12.39 14.49 -6.85
C MET A 83 -11.42 15.20 -5.91
N VAL A 84 -11.54 16.53 -5.81
CA VAL A 84 -10.64 17.35 -4.99
C VAL A 84 -11.42 18.18 -3.99
N ALA A 85 -10.82 18.40 -2.83
CA ALA A 85 -11.27 19.32 -1.80
C ALA A 85 -10.08 20.18 -1.35
N GLU A 86 -10.33 21.41 -0.93
CA GLU A 86 -9.27 22.30 -0.40
C GLU A 86 -8.69 21.75 0.90
N THR A 87 -9.56 21.23 1.76
CA THR A 87 -9.21 20.58 3.03
C THR A 87 -10.15 19.41 3.32
N VAL A 88 -9.69 18.51 4.18
CA VAL A 88 -10.47 17.40 4.75
C VAL A 88 -10.29 17.38 6.25
N GLU A 89 -11.24 16.81 6.98
CA GLU A 89 -11.18 16.71 8.45
C GLU A 89 -10.10 15.71 8.89
N ARG A 90 -10.00 14.57 8.19
CA ARG A 90 -9.10 13.48 8.51
C ARG A 90 -8.21 13.14 7.32
N PRO A 91 -6.98 13.67 7.26
CA PRO A 91 -6.01 13.29 6.25
C PRO A 91 -5.81 11.77 6.22
N ALA A 92 -5.64 11.21 5.02
CA ALA A 92 -5.52 9.78 4.80
C ALA A 92 -4.38 9.44 3.85
N PHE A 93 -4.08 8.15 3.75
CA PHE A 93 -3.10 7.60 2.82
C PHE A 93 -3.43 6.15 2.48
N HIS A 94 -2.93 5.67 1.35
CA HIS A 94 -2.87 4.24 1.05
C HIS A 94 -1.57 3.64 1.60
N LEU A 95 -1.69 2.65 2.47
CA LEU A 95 -0.57 1.81 2.87
C LEU A 95 -0.42 0.67 1.84
N ALA A 96 0.72 0.63 1.15
CA ALA A 96 1.12 -0.49 0.30
C ALA A 96 2.12 -1.37 1.06
N GLN A 97 1.60 -2.30 1.87
CA GLN A 97 2.39 -3.16 2.73
C GLN A 97 2.87 -4.41 1.99
N THR A 98 4.19 -4.54 1.84
CA THR A 98 4.88 -5.73 1.30
C THR A 98 6.32 -5.78 1.81
N ARG A 99 7.01 -6.90 1.59
CA ARG A 99 8.46 -6.95 1.78
C ARG A 99 9.20 -6.69 0.48
N GLY A 100 10.03 -5.66 0.47
CA GLY A 100 10.83 -5.30 -0.70
C GLY A 100 11.82 -6.38 -1.14
N ASP A 101 12.30 -7.24 -0.23
CA ASP A 101 13.22 -8.32 -0.57
C ASP A 101 12.57 -9.43 -1.41
N TRP A 102 11.25 -9.61 -1.33
CA TRP A 102 10.50 -10.52 -2.22
C TRP A 102 10.56 -10.08 -3.68
N LEU A 103 10.72 -8.78 -3.94
CA LEU A 103 10.62 -8.17 -5.27
C LEU A 103 11.97 -7.62 -5.78
N ALA A 104 13.05 -7.83 -5.03
CA ALA A 104 14.33 -7.15 -5.24
C ALA A 104 15.09 -7.58 -6.50
N SER A 105 14.81 -8.77 -7.05
CA SER A 105 15.47 -9.27 -8.24
C SER A 105 14.62 -10.29 -9.01
N LYS A 106 14.93 -10.46 -10.30
CA LYS A 106 14.44 -11.60 -11.07
C LYS A 106 14.91 -12.88 -10.39
N ARG A 107 13.96 -13.77 -10.05
CA ARG A 107 14.20 -14.98 -9.24
C ARG A 107 14.71 -14.68 -7.83
N SER A 108 14.00 -13.84 -7.10
CA SER A 108 14.33 -13.54 -5.71
C SER A 108 14.42 -14.81 -4.86
N GLY A 109 15.51 -14.98 -4.11
CA GLY A 109 15.71 -16.13 -3.23
C GLY A 109 14.90 -16.08 -1.93
N THR A 110 14.15 -15.00 -1.68
CA THR A 110 13.41 -14.77 -0.43
C THR A 110 11.92 -15.11 -0.56
N MET A 111 11.40 -15.19 -1.78
CA MET A 111 10.09 -15.75 -2.11
C MET A 111 10.26 -16.77 -3.23
N VAL A 112 10.27 -18.05 -2.85
CA VAL A 112 10.48 -19.19 -3.76
C VAL A 112 9.37 -20.20 -3.53
N ILE A 113 8.64 -20.53 -4.60
CA ILE A 113 7.54 -21.50 -4.59
C ILE A 113 7.91 -22.63 -5.56
N PRO A 114 8.58 -23.70 -5.08
CA PRO A 114 8.95 -24.83 -5.92
C PRO A 114 7.74 -25.48 -6.62
N SER A 115 8.00 -26.06 -7.79
CA SER A 115 7.01 -26.87 -8.53
C SER A 115 6.34 -27.91 -7.64
N GLY A 116 5.02 -28.03 -7.75
CA GLY A 116 4.20 -28.99 -7.01
C GLY A 116 4.04 -28.71 -5.51
N THR A 117 4.35 -27.50 -5.04
CA THR A 117 4.30 -27.16 -3.61
C THR A 117 3.31 -26.06 -3.27
N LYS A 118 2.88 -26.07 -2.00
CA LYS A 118 2.24 -24.91 -1.35
C LYS A 118 3.22 -24.21 -0.45
N GLN A 119 3.28 -22.89 -0.52
CA GLN A 119 4.14 -22.07 0.33
C GLN A 119 3.36 -20.89 0.88
N THR A 120 3.64 -20.53 2.12
CA THR A 120 3.04 -19.38 2.79
C THR A 120 4.12 -18.36 3.11
N PHE A 121 3.87 -17.11 2.72
CA PHE A 121 4.71 -15.96 3.04
C PHE A 121 3.90 -14.96 3.84
N GLU A 122 4.53 -14.35 4.82
CA GLU A 122 3.88 -13.38 5.68
C GLU A 122 4.83 -12.26 6.07
N MET A 123 4.23 -11.13 6.41
CA MET A 123 4.91 -10.02 7.06
C MET A 123 3.95 -9.29 7.98
N ALA A 124 4.50 -8.51 8.91
CA ALA A 124 3.73 -7.59 9.72
C ALA A 124 4.55 -6.36 10.06
N ASP A 125 3.90 -5.21 10.07
CA ASP A 125 4.48 -3.95 10.53
C ASP A 125 3.84 -3.55 11.85
N ASP A 126 4.68 -3.08 12.79
CA ASP A 126 4.22 -2.44 14.01
C ASP A 126 3.72 -1.03 13.70
N LEU A 127 2.46 -0.74 14.03
CA LEU A 127 1.85 0.55 13.71
C LEU A 127 2.51 1.71 14.45
N GLY A 128 3.09 1.47 15.63
CA GLY A 128 3.88 2.46 16.36
C GLY A 128 5.12 2.91 15.58
N ASN A 129 5.79 1.97 14.90
CA ASN A 129 6.95 2.29 14.05
C ASN A 129 6.58 3.09 12.79
N LEU A 130 5.32 3.04 12.37
CA LEU A 130 4.83 3.79 11.21
C LEU A 130 4.45 5.24 11.53
N VAL A 131 4.32 5.63 12.80
CA VAL A 131 3.84 6.97 13.21
C VAL A 131 4.62 8.10 12.55
N GLY A 132 5.95 7.99 12.45
CA GLY A 132 6.78 9.00 11.79
C GLY A 132 6.54 9.10 10.29
N TYR A 133 6.33 7.97 9.62
CA TYR A 133 5.99 7.91 8.20
C TYR A 133 4.58 8.46 7.94
N ILE A 134 3.62 8.09 8.79
CA ILE A 134 2.24 8.59 8.73
C ILE A 134 2.23 10.11 8.86
N ALA A 135 2.91 10.66 9.87
CA ALA A 135 3.02 12.11 10.07
C ALA A 135 3.63 12.83 8.86
N TYR A 136 4.63 12.22 8.21
CA TYR A 136 5.21 12.75 6.99
C TYR A 136 4.21 12.76 5.83
N LEU A 137 3.45 11.68 5.61
CA LEU A 137 2.48 11.62 4.52
C LEU A 137 1.28 12.55 4.73
N THR A 138 0.76 12.58 5.95
CA THR A 138 -0.48 13.29 6.26
C THR A 138 -0.25 14.74 6.68
N GLN A 139 1.00 15.11 7.00
CA GLN A 139 1.37 16.39 7.60
C GLN A 139 0.72 16.65 8.97
N VAL A 140 0.17 15.61 9.60
CA VAL A 140 -0.32 15.66 10.99
C VAL A 140 0.88 15.45 11.92
N PRO A 141 1.21 16.39 12.83
CA PRO A 141 2.32 16.22 13.77
C PRO A 141 2.21 14.93 14.56
N GLN A 142 3.34 14.25 14.77
CA GLN A 142 3.34 12.93 15.43
C GLN A 142 2.66 12.97 16.80
N ASP A 143 2.80 14.04 17.58
CA ASP A 143 2.18 14.21 18.90
C ASP A 143 0.66 14.50 18.84
N ARG A 144 0.15 14.90 17.67
CA ARG A 144 -1.26 15.18 17.44
C ARG A 144 -2.04 14.01 16.84
N ILE A 145 -1.39 12.94 16.41
CA ILE A 145 -2.07 11.70 15.96
C ILE A 145 -2.73 11.01 17.16
N GLN A 146 -4.07 11.02 17.20
CA GLN A 146 -4.87 10.44 18.28
C GLN A 146 -5.38 9.03 17.98
N ALA A 147 -5.65 8.71 16.71
CA ALA A 147 -6.03 7.37 16.29
C ALA A 147 -5.80 7.17 14.79
N LEU A 148 -5.76 5.91 14.38
CA LEU A 148 -5.85 5.49 12.98
C LEU A 148 -7.19 4.82 12.71
N GLU A 149 -7.75 5.08 11.54
CA GLU A 149 -8.96 4.44 11.04
C GLU A 149 -8.63 3.65 9.77
N ILE A 150 -8.66 2.32 9.84
CA ILE A 150 -8.52 1.48 8.65
C ILE A 150 -9.91 1.28 8.05
N HIS A 151 -10.14 1.83 6.85
CA HIS A 151 -11.45 1.81 6.18
C HIS A 151 -11.58 0.68 5.16
N SER A 152 -10.47 0.21 4.61
CA SER A 152 -10.47 -0.88 3.64
C SER A 152 -9.19 -1.69 3.73
N ALA A 153 -9.27 -2.91 3.21
CA ALA A 153 -8.13 -3.77 2.97
C ALA A 153 -8.27 -4.43 1.60
N ASN A 154 -7.14 -4.66 0.93
CA ASN A 154 -7.05 -5.34 -0.35
C ASN A 154 -5.87 -6.30 -0.31
N LEU A 155 -6.19 -7.59 -0.36
CA LEU A 155 -5.19 -8.63 -0.59
C LEU A 155 -4.85 -8.63 -2.09
N HIS A 156 -3.55 -8.60 -2.41
CA HIS A 156 -3.09 -8.67 -3.78
C HIS A 156 -2.04 -9.77 -3.94
N MET A 157 -2.33 -10.69 -4.86
CA MET A 157 -1.54 -11.86 -5.25
C MET A 157 -1.72 -12.08 -6.76
N HIS A 158 -0.81 -12.81 -7.40
CA HIS A 158 -0.94 -13.16 -8.81
C HIS A 158 -1.64 -14.52 -8.99
N ALA A 159 -1.36 -15.20 -10.11
CA ALA A 159 -2.14 -16.32 -10.63
C ALA A 159 -1.99 -17.62 -9.83
N PHE A 160 -0.89 -17.78 -9.09
CA PHE A 160 -0.60 -18.92 -8.22
C PHE A 160 -1.09 -18.70 -6.79
N GLY A 161 -1.79 -17.59 -6.53
CA GLY A 161 -2.40 -17.34 -5.23
C GLY A 161 -3.46 -18.39 -4.91
N HIS A 162 -3.41 -18.93 -3.69
CA HIS A 162 -4.36 -19.91 -3.18
C HIS A 162 -5.30 -19.28 -2.15
N SER A 163 -4.77 -18.55 -1.18
CA SER A 163 -5.54 -17.92 -0.09
C SER A 163 -4.72 -16.86 0.61
N GLY A 164 -5.36 -15.94 1.34
CA GLY A 164 -4.63 -15.01 2.20
C GLY A 164 -5.49 -14.31 3.24
N GLU A 165 -4.81 -13.63 4.15
CA GLU A 165 -5.42 -12.94 5.29
C GLU A 165 -4.70 -11.63 5.58
N ILE A 166 -5.47 -10.64 6.04
CA ILE A 166 -4.97 -9.40 6.60
C ILE A 166 -5.46 -9.33 8.05
N THR A 167 -4.55 -9.15 8.99
CA THR A 167 -4.85 -9.28 10.43
C THR A 167 -4.25 -8.13 11.24
N LEU A 168 -4.85 -7.86 12.40
CA LEU A 168 -4.25 -7.08 13.47
C LEU A 168 -3.89 -8.03 14.62
N THR A 169 -2.63 -8.02 15.01
CA THR A 169 -2.19 -8.68 16.25
C THR A 169 -1.96 -7.61 17.30
N HIS A 170 -2.75 -7.63 18.37
CA HIS A 170 -2.63 -6.70 19.49
C HIS A 170 -1.46 -7.07 20.41
N ASP A 171 -1.03 -6.12 21.24
CA ASP A 171 -0.01 -6.28 22.29
C ASP A 171 -0.28 -7.48 23.24
N THR A 172 -1.56 -7.75 23.52
CA THR A 172 -2.04 -8.90 24.29
C THR A 172 -1.88 -10.26 23.59
N GLY A 173 -1.49 -10.27 22.31
CA GLY A 173 -1.45 -11.46 21.46
C GLY A 173 -2.80 -11.81 20.83
N ARG A 174 -3.87 -11.05 21.11
CA ARG A 174 -5.17 -11.23 20.42
C ARG A 174 -5.00 -10.94 18.93
N VAL A 175 -5.44 -11.86 18.09
CA VAL A 175 -5.48 -11.70 16.63
C VAL A 175 -6.90 -11.38 16.19
N GLU A 176 -7.04 -10.34 15.38
CA GLU A 176 -8.29 -9.92 14.75
C GLU A 176 -8.12 -9.95 13.24
N THR A 177 -9.02 -10.63 12.53
CA THR A 177 -8.98 -10.73 11.07
C THR A 177 -9.74 -9.58 10.45
N LEU A 178 -9.04 -8.76 9.65
CA LEU A 178 -9.63 -7.66 8.89
C LEU A 178 -10.19 -8.13 7.55
N LEU A 179 -9.44 -9.00 6.87
CA LEU A 179 -9.85 -9.63 5.61
C LEU A 179 -9.41 -11.09 5.59
N SER A 180 -10.30 -11.98 5.18
CA SER A 180 -9.99 -13.38 4.92
C SER A 180 -10.45 -13.75 3.51
N VAL A 181 -9.51 -14.21 2.69
CA VAL A 181 -9.76 -14.71 1.34
C VAL A 181 -9.37 -16.18 1.31
N PRO A 182 -10.27 -17.11 1.65
CA PRO A 182 -9.94 -18.53 1.78
C PRO A 182 -9.73 -19.25 0.44
N ARG A 183 -10.14 -18.61 -0.67
CA ARG A 183 -9.92 -19.08 -2.03
C ARG A 183 -9.67 -17.86 -2.91
N TRP A 184 -8.41 -17.62 -3.22
CA TRP A 184 -8.01 -16.49 -4.05
C TRP A 184 -8.59 -16.59 -5.47
N ASP A 185 -8.95 -15.44 -6.02
CA ASP A 185 -9.35 -15.26 -7.42
C ASP A 185 -8.74 -13.94 -7.89
N LEU A 186 -8.08 -13.94 -9.05
CA LEU A 186 -7.45 -12.74 -9.60
C LEU A 186 -8.43 -11.56 -9.78
N GLY A 187 -9.71 -11.83 -10.01
CA GLY A 187 -10.76 -10.82 -10.11
C GLY A 187 -11.13 -10.18 -8.76
N TRP A 188 -10.57 -10.66 -7.65
CA TRP A 188 -10.79 -10.09 -6.31
C TRP A 188 -9.68 -9.13 -5.87
N GLN A 189 -8.80 -8.70 -6.79
CA GLN A 189 -7.86 -7.60 -6.60
C GLN A 189 -8.59 -6.25 -6.53
N ARG A 190 -9.41 -6.07 -5.49
CA ARG A 190 -10.20 -4.87 -5.22
C ARG A 190 -10.20 -4.51 -3.75
N ASP A 191 -10.50 -3.25 -3.47
CA ASP A 191 -10.70 -2.81 -2.08
C ASP A 191 -11.95 -3.45 -1.49
N PHE A 192 -11.79 -4.08 -0.33
CA PHE A 192 -12.90 -4.48 0.53
C PHE A 192 -13.10 -3.40 1.59
N THR A 193 -14.01 -2.46 1.30
CA THR A 193 -14.39 -1.39 2.24
C THR A 193 -15.20 -1.96 3.39
N PHE A 194 -14.82 -1.60 4.62
CA PHE A 194 -15.51 -2.03 5.82
C PHE A 194 -16.78 -1.22 6.05
N THR A 195 -17.81 -1.86 6.59
CA THR A 195 -19.07 -1.18 6.97
C THR A 195 -18.83 -0.11 8.03
N ALA A 196 -17.86 -0.35 8.93
CA ALA A 196 -17.37 0.61 9.90
C ALA A 196 -15.84 0.52 9.93
N PRO A 197 -15.11 1.65 10.04
CA PRO A 197 -13.67 1.62 10.08
C PRO A 197 -13.17 0.90 11.32
N LYS A 198 -12.04 0.21 11.18
CA LYS A 198 -11.31 -0.30 12.33
C LYS A 198 -10.52 0.83 12.98
N LEU A 199 -10.98 1.28 14.14
CA LEU A 199 -10.31 2.28 14.95
C LEU A 199 -9.18 1.65 15.78
N ILE A 200 -8.04 2.33 15.81
CA ILE A 200 -6.89 2.00 16.66
C ILE A 200 -6.40 3.28 17.33
N ASP A 201 -6.66 3.41 18.62
CA ASP A 201 -6.28 4.58 19.41
C ASP A 201 -4.76 4.69 19.55
N ARG A 202 -4.26 5.90 19.79
CA ARG A 202 -2.84 6.23 19.89
C ARG A 202 -2.09 5.30 20.85
N GLU A 203 -2.65 5.08 22.03
CA GLU A 203 -2.07 4.22 23.06
C GLU A 203 -1.95 2.75 22.64
N ALA A 204 -2.78 2.30 21.70
CA ALA A 204 -2.78 0.94 21.19
C ALA A 204 -1.94 0.77 19.90
N LEU A 205 -1.41 1.86 19.31
CA LEU A 205 -0.59 1.75 18.09
C LEU A 205 0.70 0.98 18.33
N GLU A 206 1.38 1.26 19.44
CA GLU A 206 2.60 0.55 19.82
C GLU A 206 2.27 -0.90 20.19
N GLY A 207 2.94 -1.86 19.55
CA GLY A 207 2.70 -3.29 19.79
C GLY A 207 1.52 -3.88 19.02
N THR A 208 0.63 -3.04 18.43
CA THR A 208 -0.33 -3.53 17.44
C THR A 208 0.35 -3.68 16.09
N ARG A 209 0.28 -4.90 15.53
CA ARG A 209 0.90 -5.24 14.25
C ARG A 209 -0.15 -5.50 13.18
N LEU A 210 -0.07 -4.78 12.08
CA LEU A 210 -0.84 -5.04 10.86
C LEU A 210 -0.07 -6.04 10.01
N GLY A 211 -0.66 -7.22 9.77
CA GLY A 211 -0.03 -8.31 9.06
C GLY A 211 -0.76 -8.69 7.78
N VAL A 212 0.00 -9.20 6.82
CA VAL A 212 -0.49 -9.87 5.63
C VAL A 212 0.14 -11.25 5.51
N ARG A 213 -0.69 -12.24 5.19
CA ARG A 213 -0.29 -13.63 4.94
C ARG A 213 -0.85 -14.06 3.60
N CYS A 214 0.00 -14.60 2.74
CA CYS A 214 -0.36 -15.11 1.43
C CYS A 214 0.11 -16.56 1.29
N THR A 215 -0.79 -17.44 0.87
CA THR A 215 -0.48 -18.83 0.54
C THR A 215 -0.61 -19.01 -0.96
N PHE A 216 0.38 -19.66 -1.55
CA PHE A 216 0.47 -19.94 -2.97
C PHE A 216 0.45 -21.44 -3.21
N GLU A 217 -0.06 -21.87 -4.36
CA GLU A 217 -0.01 -23.24 -4.85
C GLU A 217 0.56 -23.22 -6.26
N ASN A 218 1.73 -23.84 -6.44
CA ASN A 218 2.38 -23.94 -7.74
C ASN A 218 2.14 -25.33 -8.33
N ASP A 219 1.23 -25.42 -9.29
CA ASP A 219 0.86 -26.62 -10.03
C ASP A 219 1.62 -26.79 -11.36
N THR A 220 2.61 -25.93 -11.62
CA THR A 220 3.43 -25.98 -12.83
C THR A 220 4.71 -26.79 -12.62
N ASP A 221 5.43 -27.07 -13.71
CA ASP A 221 6.71 -27.78 -13.70
C ASP A 221 7.91 -26.87 -13.33
N ASP A 222 7.71 -25.54 -13.32
CA ASP A 222 8.75 -24.55 -13.04
C ASP A 222 8.65 -23.98 -11.63
N THR A 223 9.76 -23.50 -11.09
CA THR A 223 9.76 -22.75 -9.83
C THR A 223 9.22 -21.34 -10.06
N VAL A 224 8.24 -20.93 -9.25
CA VAL A 224 7.71 -19.56 -9.22
C VAL A 224 8.47 -18.75 -8.15
N TYR A 225 8.72 -17.49 -8.45
CA TYR A 225 9.47 -16.58 -7.58
C TYR A 225 8.68 -15.29 -7.33
N GLY A 226 9.01 -14.58 -6.26
CA GLY A 226 8.52 -13.22 -6.07
C GLY A 226 9.03 -12.26 -7.14
N GLY A 227 8.16 -11.36 -7.63
CA GLY A 227 8.51 -10.40 -8.66
C GLY A 227 7.30 -9.68 -9.28
N TYR A 228 7.56 -8.83 -10.28
CA TYR A 228 6.56 -7.97 -10.92
C TYR A 228 5.92 -8.56 -12.17
N GLY A 229 6.48 -9.65 -12.71
CA GLY A 229 5.94 -10.32 -13.89
C GLY A 229 4.65 -11.09 -13.61
N SER A 230 3.81 -11.27 -14.62
CA SER A 230 2.54 -12.00 -14.49
C SER A 230 2.67 -13.49 -14.13
N MET A 231 3.86 -14.06 -14.34
CA MET A 231 4.21 -15.45 -13.97
C MET A 231 5.11 -15.51 -12.71
N GLU A 232 5.41 -14.36 -12.12
CA GLU A 232 6.00 -14.22 -10.79
C GLU A 232 4.87 -13.99 -9.77
N GLU A 233 5.19 -13.95 -8.48
CA GLU A 233 4.19 -13.75 -7.42
C GLU A 233 4.43 -12.51 -6.57
N MET A 234 3.34 -12.07 -5.94
CA MET A 234 3.30 -10.93 -5.03
C MET A 234 2.48 -11.26 -3.79
N CYS A 235 2.87 -10.65 -2.67
CA CYS A 235 2.06 -10.65 -1.45
C CYS A 235 1.99 -9.22 -0.92
N PHE A 236 0.82 -8.61 -1.05
CA PHE A 236 0.55 -7.25 -0.61
C PHE A 236 -0.73 -7.17 0.21
N ASN A 237 -0.69 -6.25 1.16
CA ASN A 237 -1.87 -5.61 1.72
C ASN A 237 -1.88 -4.15 1.26
N PHE A 238 -2.94 -3.75 0.55
CA PHE A 238 -3.26 -2.35 0.35
C PHE A 238 -4.39 -1.94 1.30
N SER A 239 -4.14 -0.95 2.16
CA SER A 239 -5.14 -0.46 3.11
C SER A 239 -5.32 1.05 2.97
N TYR A 240 -6.56 1.54 2.95
CA TYR A 240 -6.83 2.97 3.09
C TYR A 240 -6.97 3.33 4.57
N ILE A 241 -6.10 4.22 5.05
CA ILE A 241 -5.99 4.57 6.46
C ILE A 241 -6.14 6.09 6.62
N ALA A 242 -7.11 6.51 7.42
CA ALA A 242 -7.29 7.91 7.82
C ALA A 242 -6.73 8.16 9.22
N VAL A 243 -6.33 9.40 9.48
CA VAL A 243 -5.75 9.84 10.74
C VAL A 243 -6.73 10.74 11.48
N GLN A 244 -7.02 10.40 12.74
CA GLN A 244 -7.67 11.33 13.65
C GLN A 244 -6.62 12.23 14.30
N GLU A 245 -6.69 13.52 13.99
CA GLU A 245 -5.86 14.55 14.61
C GLU A 245 -6.55 15.10 15.87
N ALA A 246 -5.76 15.43 16.89
CA ALA A 246 -6.26 16.14 18.06
C ALA A 246 -6.92 17.46 17.64
N PRO A 247 -8.03 17.89 18.27
CA PRO A 247 -8.62 19.20 18.00
C PRO A 247 -7.57 20.31 18.10
N ALA A 248 -7.71 21.36 17.28
CA ALA A 248 -6.87 22.54 17.45
C ALA A 248 -7.06 23.09 18.88
N THR A 249 -5.98 23.20 19.64
CA THR A 249 -6.03 23.95 20.90
C THR A 249 -6.14 25.43 20.55
N ASP A 250 -7.20 26.09 21.01
CA ASP A 250 -7.25 27.56 20.97
C ASP A 250 -5.95 28.11 21.59
N PRO A 251 -5.32 29.14 20.99
CA PRO A 251 -4.21 29.80 21.65
C PRO A 251 -4.68 30.30 23.03
N PRO A 252 -3.85 30.20 24.08
CA PRO A 252 -4.23 30.70 25.39
C PRO A 252 -4.65 32.16 25.23
N THR A 253 -5.89 32.47 25.61
CA THR A 253 -6.38 33.84 25.67
C THR A 253 -5.42 34.62 26.55
N GLU A 254 -4.54 35.41 25.95
CA GLU A 254 -3.77 36.42 26.66
C GLU A 254 -4.78 37.31 27.36
N GLY A 255 -4.83 37.20 28.69
CA GLY A 255 -5.66 38.05 29.52
C GLY A 255 -5.29 39.50 29.23
N ARG A 256 -6.20 40.22 28.58
CA ARG A 256 -6.19 41.68 28.57
C ARG A 256 -6.25 42.14 30.03
N LYS A 257 -5.09 42.53 30.57
CA LYS A 257 -5.01 43.43 31.72
C LYS A 257 -5.22 44.87 31.25
#